data_AF-A0A2D6PTU0-F1
#
_entry.id   AF-A0A2D6PTU0-F1
#
_cell.length_a   1.000
_cell.length_b   1.000
_cell.length_c   1.000
_cell.angle_alpha   90.00
_cell.angle_beta   90.00
_cell.angle_gamma   90.00
#
_symmetry.space_group_name_H-M   'P 1'
#
loop_
_entity.id
_entity.type
_entity.pdbx_description
1 polymer ?
#
loop_
_entity_poly.entity_id
_entity_poly.type
_entity_poly.pdbx_seq_one_letter_code
_entity_poly.pdbx_strand_id
1 'polypeptide(L)'
;MKRPGRDPTRRNRNIGTKKQGHGDDNRNVVPRLWRESVWEWRRTPGSSVVHRMVWGRDMPFLVEPTREDCWYACTIDDVARMLNLLPKRHINNCRDVSGVQGIIFRQPTHKEEQLAGVWGRIGYAVEVGRAIGPVIQLTANPAPFRRKWSRHLGPVDRRELERLQRASTTHTSDGRHHRLEFDLDAIRRVQLFFTLPHEVGHWADMYENVEIPTLDADFDFGVWQEAWDRYFQRPNEQREEFANRYAEAAIARLTESGQVPYPRIFDLDQLNEDGLRREDFLPDSEITEA
;
A
#
# COMPACT_ATOMS: atom_id res chain seq x y z
N MET A 1 -38.48 43.18 7.46
CA MET A 1 -39.48 42.19 6.99
C MET A 1 -38.76 40.93 6.50
N LYS A 2 -38.93 39.78 7.19
CA LYS A 2 -38.46 38.46 6.72
C LYS A 2 -39.40 38.00 5.60
N ARG A 3 -38.87 37.70 4.41
CA ARG A 3 -39.68 37.12 3.31
C ARG A 3 -40.24 35.76 3.77
N PRO A 4 -41.55 35.49 3.61
CA PRO A 4 -42.11 34.19 3.93
C PRO A 4 -41.49 33.13 3.00
N GLY A 5 -40.99 32.03 3.56
CA GLY A 5 -40.50 30.87 2.81
C GLY A 5 -38.98 30.65 2.75
N ARG A 6 -38.14 31.56 3.27
CA ARG A 6 -36.69 31.32 3.40
C ARG A 6 -36.36 30.84 4.81
N ASP A 7 -36.35 29.53 5.00
CA ASP A 7 -35.79 28.89 6.19
C ASP A 7 -34.25 28.97 6.12
N PRO A 8 -33.59 29.75 6.99
CA PRO A 8 -32.13 29.90 6.98
C PRO A 8 -31.39 28.65 7.48
N THR A 9 -32.10 27.67 8.07
CA THR A 9 -31.51 26.38 8.45
C THR A 9 -31.49 25.39 7.28
N ARG A 10 -32.23 25.68 6.20
CA ARG A 10 -32.30 24.85 5.01
C ARG A 10 -31.02 25.01 4.18
N ARG A 11 -30.18 23.97 4.18
CA ARG A 11 -28.96 23.91 3.37
C ARG A 11 -29.31 24.15 1.89
N ASN A 12 -28.64 25.11 1.26
CA ASN A 12 -28.82 25.37 -0.17
C ASN A 12 -28.38 24.14 -0.97
N ARG A 13 -29.31 23.56 -1.73
CA ARG A 13 -29.10 22.33 -2.52
C ARG A 13 -28.06 22.48 -3.63
N ASN A 14 -27.67 23.71 -3.95
CA ASN A 14 -26.69 24.01 -4.99
C ASN A 14 -25.26 24.13 -4.44
N ILE A 15 -25.03 24.07 -3.12
CA ILE A 15 -23.69 24.09 -2.52
C ILE A 15 -22.92 22.85 -3.00
N GLY A 16 -21.74 23.06 -3.61
CA GLY A 16 -20.91 21.97 -4.17
C GLY A 16 -21.33 21.51 -5.57
N THR A 17 -22.17 22.25 -6.28
CA THR A 17 -22.57 21.95 -7.67
C THR A 17 -21.98 22.97 -8.65
N LYS A 18 -21.96 22.63 -9.95
CA LYS A 18 -21.54 23.57 -11.02
C LYS A 18 -22.26 24.92 -10.95
N LYS A 19 -23.52 24.94 -10.47
CA LYS A 19 -24.33 26.15 -10.31
C LYS A 19 -23.79 27.13 -9.24
N GLN A 20 -22.85 26.72 -8.40
CA GLN A 20 -22.15 27.59 -7.44
C GLN A 20 -20.63 27.62 -7.67
N GLY A 21 -20.17 27.38 -8.91
CA GLY A 21 -18.75 27.47 -9.25
C GLY A 21 -17.90 26.27 -8.83
N HIS A 22 -18.52 25.14 -8.47
CA HIS A 22 -17.80 23.88 -8.31
C HIS A 22 -17.46 23.33 -9.70
N GLY A 23 -16.22 23.58 -10.15
CA GLY A 23 -15.62 23.07 -11.37
C GLY A 23 -14.44 22.14 -11.08
N ASP A 24 -13.76 21.67 -12.12
CA ASP A 24 -12.64 20.72 -12.00
C ASP A 24 -11.48 21.29 -11.16
N ASP A 25 -11.23 22.60 -11.24
CA ASP A 25 -10.18 23.30 -10.48
C ASP A 25 -10.46 23.39 -8.95
N ASN A 26 -11.72 23.26 -8.53
CA ASN A 26 -12.15 23.35 -7.14
C ASN A 26 -12.63 22.00 -6.59
N ARG A 27 -12.30 20.90 -7.29
CA ARG A 27 -12.65 19.55 -6.86
C ARG A 27 -11.64 19.11 -5.79
N ASN A 28 -12.13 18.64 -4.64
CA ASN A 28 -11.27 18.11 -3.59
C ASN A 28 -10.75 16.73 -4.00
N VAL A 29 -9.73 16.71 -4.86
CA VAL A 29 -9.05 15.51 -5.37
C VAL A 29 -7.61 15.56 -4.90
N VAL A 30 -7.03 14.40 -4.58
CA VAL A 30 -5.57 14.27 -4.45
C VAL A 30 -4.99 14.51 -5.86
N PRO A 31 -4.14 15.54 -6.08
CA PRO A 31 -3.57 15.79 -7.39
C PRO A 31 -2.91 14.51 -7.92
N ARG A 32 -3.38 14.01 -9.05
CA ARG A 32 -2.70 12.92 -9.76
C ARG A 32 -1.49 13.53 -10.43
N LEU A 33 -0.30 13.34 -9.87
CA LEU A 33 0.92 13.51 -10.66
C LEU A 33 0.83 12.50 -11.81
N TRP A 34 1.03 12.99 -13.03
CA TRP A 34 0.49 12.41 -14.27
C TRP A 34 0.99 10.99 -14.61
N ARG A 35 1.90 10.43 -13.82
CA ARG A 35 2.31 9.02 -13.82
C ARG A 35 2.59 8.61 -12.36
N GLU A 36 1.83 7.65 -11.82
CA GLU A 36 2.21 6.91 -10.59
C GLU A 36 3.40 5.95 -10.85
N SER A 37 4.00 6.04 -12.04
CA SER A 37 5.31 5.51 -12.39
C SER A 37 6.27 6.67 -12.68
N VAL A 38 7.52 6.50 -12.28
CA VAL A 38 8.65 7.33 -12.69
C VAL A 38 8.69 8.75 -12.07
N TRP A 39 9.23 8.85 -10.83
CA TRP A 39 10.41 9.70 -10.49
C TRP A 39 10.44 10.49 -9.19
N GLU A 40 9.36 10.78 -8.45
CA GLU A 40 9.55 11.55 -7.20
C GLU A 40 8.57 11.16 -6.09
N TRP A 41 8.85 10.04 -5.42
CA TRP A 41 8.46 9.95 -4.01
C TRP A 41 9.46 10.81 -3.26
N ARG A 42 9.12 12.10 -3.09
CA ARG A 42 9.99 13.04 -2.38
C ARG A 42 10.22 12.51 -0.97
N ARG A 43 11.49 12.34 -0.61
CA ARG A 43 11.87 11.99 0.76
C ARG A 43 11.32 13.07 1.68
N THR A 44 10.47 12.65 2.62
CA THR A 44 10.00 13.55 3.67
C THR A 44 11.19 13.91 4.58
N PRO A 45 11.36 15.17 4.99
CA PRO A 45 12.38 15.52 5.96
C PRO A 45 12.27 14.65 7.22
N GLY A 46 13.39 14.09 7.68
CA GLY A 46 13.41 13.16 8.81
C GLY A 46 13.24 11.69 8.44
N SER A 47 13.12 11.33 7.15
CA SER A 47 13.15 9.93 6.73
C SER A 47 14.52 9.28 6.98
N SER A 48 14.49 8.04 7.46
CA SER A 48 15.68 7.18 7.61
C SER A 48 15.71 6.14 6.50
N VAL A 49 16.92 5.69 6.10
CA VAL A 49 17.09 4.54 5.22
C VAL A 49 17.87 3.49 5.98
N VAL A 50 17.26 2.33 6.15
CA VAL A 50 17.84 1.17 6.83
C VAL A 50 17.88 -0.01 5.88
N HIS A 51 18.60 -1.04 6.25
CA HIS A 51 19.01 -2.09 5.34
C HIS A 51 18.74 -3.46 5.94
N ARG A 52 18.21 -4.39 5.13
CA ARG A 52 17.98 -5.79 5.53
C ARG A 52 18.34 -6.76 4.43
N MET A 53 18.83 -7.92 4.84
CA MET A 53 19.12 -9.02 3.93
C MET A 53 17.83 -9.70 3.46
N VAL A 54 17.54 -9.57 2.17
CA VAL A 54 16.42 -10.24 1.50
C VAL A 54 16.96 -11.07 0.34
N TRP A 55 16.80 -12.39 0.43
CA TRP A 55 17.33 -13.35 -0.53
C TRP A 55 18.84 -13.20 -0.79
N GLY A 56 19.61 -12.82 0.23
CA GLY A 56 21.05 -12.59 0.13
C GLY A 56 21.45 -11.27 -0.52
N ARG A 57 20.49 -10.38 -0.81
CA ARG A 57 20.74 -9.01 -1.25
C ARG A 57 20.43 -8.04 -0.11
N ASP A 58 21.29 -7.04 0.03
CA ASP A 58 21.08 -5.92 0.92
C ASP A 58 20.02 -4.98 0.33
N MET A 59 18.82 -4.98 0.91
CA MET A 59 17.65 -4.25 0.42
C MET A 59 17.40 -3.00 1.27
N PRO A 60 17.24 -1.81 0.67
CA PRO A 60 16.94 -0.58 1.39
C PRO A 60 15.45 -0.49 1.77
N PHE A 61 15.22 0.01 2.98
CA PHE A 61 13.93 0.35 3.57
C PHE A 61 13.95 1.84 3.92
N LEU A 62 13.19 2.65 3.19
CA LEU A 62 12.99 4.05 3.54
C LEU A 62 11.83 4.16 4.51
N VAL A 63 12.04 4.79 5.66
CA VAL A 63 11.05 4.96 6.72
C VAL A 63 10.80 6.43 6.93
N GLU A 64 9.57 6.87 6.70
CA GLU A 64 9.14 8.22 7.06
C GLU A 64 8.70 8.28 8.53
N PRO A 65 8.94 9.39 9.24
CA PRO A 65 8.37 9.60 10.56
C PRO A 65 6.83 9.60 10.48
N THR A 66 6.17 8.91 11.40
CA THR A 66 4.70 8.95 11.51
C THR A 66 4.23 10.21 12.25
N ARG A 67 2.93 10.49 12.11
CA ARG A 67 2.23 11.44 12.99
C ARG A 67 1.89 10.78 14.33
N GLU A 68 1.61 11.59 15.34
CA GLU A 68 1.28 11.15 16.71
C GLU A 68 0.13 10.12 16.79
N ASP A 69 -0.78 10.12 15.81
CA ASP A 69 -1.95 9.24 15.77
C ASP A 69 -1.81 8.05 14.82
N CYS A 70 -0.61 7.80 14.27
CA CYS A 70 -0.38 6.82 13.22
C CYS A 70 0.83 5.94 13.51
N TRP A 71 0.74 4.68 13.10
CA TRP A 71 1.79 3.69 13.30
C TRP A 71 2.01 2.83 12.07
N TYR A 72 3.23 2.36 11.88
CA TYR A 72 3.55 1.23 11.02
C TYR A 72 3.25 -0.08 11.76
N ALA A 73 2.18 -0.75 11.33
CA ALA A 73 1.76 -2.00 11.93
C ALA A 73 2.77 -3.14 11.68
N CYS A 74 3.38 -3.17 10.50
CA CYS A 74 4.49 -4.06 10.19
C CYS A 74 5.81 -3.43 10.63
N THR A 75 6.71 -4.22 11.20
CA THR A 75 8.11 -3.80 11.34
C THR A 75 8.88 -4.04 10.04
N ILE A 76 10.10 -3.49 9.95
CA ILE A 76 11.01 -3.79 8.85
C ILE A 76 11.31 -5.29 8.77
N ASP A 77 11.52 -5.94 9.93
CA ASP A 77 11.85 -7.36 9.99
C ASP A 77 10.67 -8.27 9.65
N ASP A 78 9.43 -7.86 9.95
CA ASP A 78 8.24 -8.51 9.43
C ASP A 78 8.27 -8.53 7.89
N VAL A 79 8.45 -7.36 7.28
CA VAL A 79 8.45 -7.25 5.82
C VAL A 79 9.61 -8.02 5.20
N ALA A 80 10.82 -7.89 5.75
CA ALA A 80 12.00 -8.61 5.28
C ALA A 80 11.80 -10.13 5.35
N ARG A 81 11.23 -10.65 6.45
CA ARG A 81 10.88 -12.07 6.56
C ARG A 81 9.87 -12.46 5.49
N MET A 82 8.79 -11.71 5.31
CA MET A 82 7.77 -12.03 4.31
C MET A 82 8.34 -12.06 2.89
N LEU A 83 9.19 -11.10 2.53
CA LEU A 83 9.86 -11.07 1.22
C LEU A 83 10.77 -12.28 1.00
N ASN A 84 11.44 -12.77 2.04
CA ASN A 84 12.22 -14.01 2.00
C ASN A 84 11.36 -15.28 1.84
N LEU A 85 10.05 -15.22 2.12
CA LEU A 85 9.11 -16.32 1.92
C LEU A 85 8.49 -16.33 0.51
N LEU A 86 8.48 -15.17 -0.15
CA LEU A 86 7.96 -15.02 -1.50
C LEU A 86 8.98 -15.53 -2.55
N PRO A 87 8.52 -15.94 -3.75
CA PRO A 87 9.39 -16.43 -4.82
C PRO A 87 10.58 -15.50 -5.11
N LYS A 88 11.80 -16.03 -4.91
CA LYS A 88 13.06 -15.29 -5.09
C LYS A 88 13.13 -14.53 -6.43
N ARG A 89 12.63 -15.12 -7.51
CA ARG A 89 12.69 -14.53 -8.86
C ARG A 89 11.94 -13.20 -9.01
N HIS A 90 10.94 -12.93 -8.16
CA HIS A 90 10.19 -11.67 -8.18
C HIS A 90 10.75 -10.66 -7.18
N ILE A 91 11.45 -11.13 -6.14
CA ILE A 91 11.98 -10.27 -5.08
C ILE A 91 13.42 -9.84 -5.37
N ASN A 92 14.27 -10.77 -5.79
CA ASN A 92 15.68 -10.53 -6.08
C ASN A 92 15.90 -10.40 -7.60
N ASN A 93 17.03 -9.80 -7.98
CA ASN A 93 17.43 -9.69 -9.37
C ASN A 93 17.59 -11.08 -9.97
N CYS A 94 17.08 -11.26 -11.18
CA CYS A 94 17.15 -12.51 -11.91
C CYS A 94 17.58 -12.20 -13.34
N ARG A 95 18.78 -12.66 -13.72
CA ARG A 95 19.49 -12.20 -14.93
C ARG A 95 19.70 -10.68 -14.86
N ASP A 96 19.49 -9.96 -15.97
CA ASP A 96 19.60 -8.51 -16.06
C ASP A 96 18.32 -7.77 -15.66
N VAL A 97 17.30 -8.49 -15.17
CA VAL A 97 16.06 -7.88 -14.67
C VAL A 97 16.13 -7.65 -13.17
N SER A 98 15.92 -6.39 -12.77
CA SER A 98 15.78 -5.95 -11.38
C SER A 98 14.58 -6.60 -10.70
N GLY A 99 14.73 -7.19 -9.51
CA GLY A 99 13.59 -7.54 -8.64
C GLY A 99 13.02 -6.31 -7.92
N VAL A 100 12.17 -6.49 -6.90
CA VAL A 100 11.76 -5.39 -5.99
C VAL A 100 12.99 -4.69 -5.42
N GLN A 101 13.25 -3.42 -5.72
CA GLN A 101 14.47 -2.71 -5.34
C GLN A 101 14.46 -2.12 -3.93
N GLY A 102 13.30 -1.99 -3.29
CA GLY A 102 13.22 -1.48 -1.93
C GLY A 102 11.79 -1.43 -1.41
N ILE A 103 11.70 -1.06 -0.14
CA ILE A 103 10.42 -0.86 0.57
C ILE A 103 10.37 0.57 1.10
N ILE A 104 9.18 1.18 1.05
CA ILE A 104 8.90 2.46 1.67
C ILE A 104 7.83 2.27 2.75
N PHE A 105 8.14 2.66 3.97
CA PHE A 105 7.18 2.93 5.01
C PHE A 105 6.81 4.41 4.92
N ARG A 106 5.60 4.73 4.46
CA ARG A 106 5.14 6.10 4.18
C ARG A 106 4.07 6.55 5.17
N GLN A 107 4.17 7.79 5.63
CA GLN A 107 3.08 8.47 6.34
C GLN A 107 2.19 9.19 5.30
N PRO A 108 0.96 8.71 5.02
CA PRO A 108 0.06 9.42 4.13
C PRO A 108 -0.35 10.78 4.73
N THR A 109 -0.63 11.74 3.86
CA THR A 109 -1.22 13.02 4.26
C THR A 109 -2.67 12.82 4.72
N HIS A 110 -3.20 13.68 5.59
CA HIS A 110 -4.61 13.63 5.99
C HIS A 110 -5.58 13.63 4.81
N LYS A 111 -5.25 14.36 3.75
CA LYS A 111 -6.06 14.42 2.52
C LYS A 111 -6.06 13.08 1.79
N GLU A 112 -4.92 12.41 1.69
CA GLU A 112 -4.83 11.07 1.09
C GLU A 112 -5.59 10.04 1.90
N GLU A 113 -5.47 10.04 3.24
CA GLU A 113 -6.21 9.13 4.11
C GLU A 113 -7.73 9.27 3.94
N GLN A 114 -8.23 10.51 3.90
CA GLN A 114 -9.66 10.77 3.78
C GLN A 114 -10.24 10.43 2.41
N LEU A 115 -9.47 10.65 1.33
CA LEU A 115 -9.97 10.56 -0.04
C LEU A 115 -9.57 9.26 -0.77
N ALA A 116 -8.43 8.68 -0.41
CA ALA A 116 -7.78 7.59 -1.13
C ALA A 116 -6.89 6.73 -0.21
N GLY A 117 -7.35 6.44 1.00
CA GLY A 117 -6.65 5.59 1.95
C GLY A 117 -6.40 4.20 1.36
N VAL A 118 -5.13 3.80 1.29
CA VAL A 118 -4.67 2.49 0.86
C VAL A 118 -3.75 1.89 1.90
N TRP A 119 -3.64 0.56 1.91
CA TRP A 119 -2.74 -0.19 2.79
C TRP A 119 -1.30 -0.20 2.28
N GLY A 120 -1.12 -0.06 0.96
CA GLY A 120 0.15 -0.11 0.27
C GLY A 120 -0.03 0.15 -1.23
N ARG A 121 1.08 0.25 -1.96
CA ARG A 121 1.14 0.46 -3.42
C ARG A 121 2.46 -0.05 -3.98
N ILE A 122 2.50 -0.37 -5.26
CA ILE A 122 3.75 -0.52 -6.02
C ILE A 122 4.02 0.68 -6.94
N GLY A 123 5.28 1.10 -7.01
CA GLY A 123 5.79 1.98 -8.06
C GLY A 123 6.87 1.24 -8.86
N TYR A 124 6.74 1.16 -10.18
CA TYR A 124 7.62 0.35 -11.03
C TYR A 124 9.00 0.97 -11.33
N ALA A 125 9.13 2.28 -11.15
CA ALA A 125 10.36 3.02 -11.37
C ALA A 125 10.45 4.13 -10.33
N VAL A 126 10.97 3.76 -9.15
CA VAL A 126 11.11 4.61 -7.98
C VAL A 126 12.54 4.52 -7.49
N GLU A 127 13.11 5.67 -7.14
CA GLU A 127 14.42 5.74 -6.51
C GLU A 127 14.29 5.55 -4.99
N VAL A 128 14.98 4.57 -4.43
CA VAL A 128 15.13 4.37 -2.98
C VAL A 128 16.59 4.09 -2.67
N GLY A 129 17.17 4.89 -1.76
CA GLY A 129 18.60 4.83 -1.48
C GLY A 129 19.42 5.23 -2.70
N ARG A 130 20.08 4.24 -3.33
CA ARG A 130 20.85 4.37 -4.60
C ARG A 130 20.29 3.50 -5.72
N ALA A 131 19.18 2.79 -5.48
CA ALA A 131 18.58 1.87 -6.43
C ALA A 131 17.37 2.52 -7.09
N ILE A 132 17.15 2.20 -8.38
CA ILE A 132 15.95 2.60 -9.14
C ILE A 132 15.27 1.34 -9.64
N GLY A 133 13.96 1.23 -9.44
CA GLY A 133 13.17 0.13 -9.96
C GLY A 133 11.85 -0.05 -9.22
N PRO A 134 11.27 -1.28 -9.23
CA PRO A 134 10.03 -1.55 -8.53
C PRO A 134 10.20 -1.42 -7.01
N VAL A 135 9.38 -0.60 -6.38
CA VAL A 135 9.39 -0.35 -4.94
C VAL A 135 7.99 -0.53 -4.40
N ILE A 136 7.87 -1.21 -3.27
CA ILE A 136 6.59 -1.39 -2.60
C ILE A 136 6.52 -0.43 -1.43
N GLN A 137 5.39 0.25 -1.32
CA GLN A 137 5.06 1.08 -0.19
C GLN A 137 4.05 0.38 0.72
N LEU A 138 4.25 0.52 2.02
CA LEU A 138 3.26 0.28 3.07
C LEU A 138 2.98 1.59 3.81
N THR A 139 1.73 1.82 4.18
CA THR A 139 1.30 3.08 4.79
C THR A 139 1.22 3.00 6.31
N ALA A 140 1.56 4.08 7.00
CA ALA A 140 1.18 4.25 8.39
C ALA A 140 -0.35 4.42 8.48
N ASN A 141 -0.95 3.89 9.54
CA ASN A 141 -2.39 4.01 9.77
C ASN A 141 -2.68 4.35 11.23
N PRO A 142 -3.75 5.10 11.51
CA PRO A 142 -4.25 5.22 12.87
C PRO A 142 -4.77 3.87 13.35
N ALA A 143 -4.55 3.58 14.63
CA ALA A 143 -5.09 2.42 15.33
C ALA A 143 -5.96 2.91 16.51
N PRO A 144 -7.27 2.62 16.52
CA PRO A 144 -8.00 1.81 15.54
C PRO A 144 -8.24 2.53 14.20
N PHE A 145 -8.00 1.84 13.09
CA PHE A 145 -8.36 2.30 11.76
C PHE A 145 -9.83 1.98 11.49
N ARG A 146 -10.58 2.96 10.97
CA ARG A 146 -12.01 2.81 10.69
C ARG A 146 -12.30 2.98 9.22
N ARG A 147 -12.87 1.94 8.59
CA ARG A 147 -13.30 1.98 7.20
C ARG A 147 -14.81 1.85 7.09
N LYS A 148 -15.41 2.77 6.34
CA LYS A 148 -16.84 2.76 6.01
C LYS A 148 -17.01 2.41 4.54
N TRP A 149 -17.80 1.40 4.24
CA TRP A 149 -18.04 0.93 2.88
C TRP A 149 -19.53 0.90 2.56
N SER A 150 -19.94 1.37 1.38
CA SER A 150 -21.31 1.22 0.87
C SER A 150 -21.73 -0.26 0.82
N ARG A 151 -23.02 -0.55 0.94
CA ARG A 151 -23.55 -1.91 0.64
C ARG A 151 -23.73 -2.19 -0.85
N HIS A 152 -23.76 -1.15 -1.67
CA HIS A 152 -23.88 -1.28 -3.12
C HIS A 152 -22.47 -1.43 -3.70
N LEU A 153 -21.97 -2.66 -3.64
CA LEU A 153 -20.63 -3.03 -4.09
C LEU A 153 -20.68 -3.87 -5.36
N GLY A 154 -19.80 -3.55 -6.29
CA GLY A 154 -19.50 -4.43 -7.42
C GLY A 154 -18.81 -5.73 -6.96
N PRO A 155 -18.62 -6.69 -7.87
CA PRO A 155 -18.03 -7.99 -7.53
C PRO A 155 -16.63 -7.90 -6.91
N VAL A 156 -15.76 -7.03 -7.44
CA VAL A 156 -14.39 -6.82 -6.94
C VAL A 156 -14.39 -6.27 -5.51
N ASP A 157 -15.14 -5.18 -5.30
CA ASP A 157 -15.29 -4.56 -3.97
C ASP A 157 -15.88 -5.52 -2.94
N ARG A 158 -16.77 -6.43 -3.36
CA ARG A 158 -17.35 -7.43 -2.47
C ARG A 158 -16.33 -8.47 -2.01
N ARG A 159 -15.49 -8.97 -2.92
CA ARG A 159 -14.40 -9.90 -2.55
C ARG A 159 -13.42 -9.23 -1.59
N GLU A 160 -13.08 -7.97 -1.85
CA GLU A 160 -12.19 -7.23 -0.96
C GLU A 160 -12.83 -6.96 0.41
N LEU A 161 -14.13 -6.66 0.46
CA LEU A 161 -14.87 -6.56 1.71
C LEU A 161 -14.81 -7.88 2.50
N GLU A 162 -15.07 -9.02 1.85
CA GLU A 162 -15.01 -10.33 2.49
C GLU A 162 -13.61 -10.65 3.04
N ARG A 163 -12.56 -10.28 2.31
CA ARG A 163 -11.16 -10.40 2.76
C ARG A 163 -10.90 -9.55 4.00
N LEU A 164 -11.27 -8.27 3.95
CA LEU A 164 -11.07 -7.33 5.06
C LEU A 164 -11.91 -7.66 6.30
N GLN A 165 -13.12 -8.21 6.13
CA GLN A 165 -13.96 -8.67 7.24
C GLN A 165 -13.29 -9.78 8.06
N ARG A 166 -12.59 -10.72 7.40
CA ARG A 166 -11.85 -11.78 8.09
C ARG A 166 -10.67 -11.24 8.89
N ALA A 167 -10.13 -10.08 8.50
CA ALA A 167 -9.00 -9.47 9.17
C ALA A 167 -9.39 -8.47 10.27
N SER A 168 -10.56 -7.82 10.13
CA SER A 168 -11.03 -6.76 11.01
C SER A 168 -11.29 -7.24 12.43
N THR A 169 -11.05 -6.34 13.39
CA THR A 169 -11.32 -6.57 14.82
C THR A 169 -12.82 -6.48 15.10
N THR A 170 -13.50 -5.50 14.50
CA THR A 170 -14.95 -5.32 14.64
C THR A 170 -15.59 -5.09 13.27
N HIS A 171 -16.71 -5.78 13.02
CA HIS A 171 -17.56 -5.54 11.85
C HIS A 171 -19.01 -5.29 12.27
N THR A 172 -19.55 -4.14 11.89
CA THR A 172 -20.98 -3.80 12.06
C THR A 172 -21.61 -3.33 10.75
N SER A 173 -22.95 -3.30 10.70
CA SER A 173 -23.71 -2.79 9.57
C SER A 173 -24.82 -1.87 10.05
N ASP A 174 -24.93 -0.67 9.48
CA ASP A 174 -25.98 0.31 9.81
C ASP A 174 -27.14 0.32 8.80
N GLY A 175 -27.32 -0.80 8.08
CA GLY A 175 -28.32 -0.96 7.03
C GLY A 175 -27.92 -0.35 5.69
N ARG A 176 -27.07 0.69 5.67
CA ARG A 176 -26.56 1.35 4.45
C ARG A 176 -25.07 1.11 4.19
N HIS A 177 -24.31 0.86 5.24
CA HIS A 177 -22.86 0.71 5.15
C HIS A 177 -22.36 -0.47 5.99
N HIS A 178 -21.28 -1.08 5.51
CA HIS A 178 -20.38 -1.88 6.33
C HIS A 178 -19.43 -0.94 7.08
N ARG A 179 -19.19 -1.23 8.35
CA ARG A 179 -18.23 -0.53 9.20
C ARG A 179 -17.25 -1.54 9.74
N LEU A 180 -15.99 -1.36 9.36
CA LEU A 180 -14.87 -2.20 9.79
C LEU A 180 -13.95 -1.37 10.67
N GLU A 181 -13.52 -1.97 11.78
CA GLU A 181 -12.50 -1.43 12.66
C GLU A 181 -11.32 -2.40 12.70
N PHE A 182 -10.11 -1.86 12.66
CA PHE A 182 -8.86 -2.60 12.68
C PHE A 182 -7.96 -2.03 13.77
N ASP A 183 -7.61 -2.84 14.76
CA ASP A 183 -6.48 -2.56 15.65
C ASP A 183 -5.14 -2.73 14.89
N LEU A 184 -4.03 -2.47 15.58
CA LEU A 184 -2.70 -2.53 14.97
C LEU A 184 -2.37 -3.93 14.43
N ASP A 185 -2.73 -4.99 15.16
CA ASP A 185 -2.52 -6.37 14.72
C ASP A 185 -3.34 -6.72 13.47
N ALA A 186 -4.57 -6.24 13.39
CA ALA A 186 -5.44 -6.39 12.23
C ALA A 186 -4.86 -5.66 11.02
N ILE A 187 -4.35 -4.44 11.20
CA ILE A 187 -3.67 -3.68 10.14
C ILE A 187 -2.43 -4.45 9.67
N ARG A 188 -1.60 -4.96 10.60
CA ARG A 188 -0.42 -5.78 10.29
C ARG A 188 -0.81 -6.99 9.45
N ARG A 189 -1.84 -7.75 9.84
CA ARG A 189 -2.32 -8.91 9.06
C ARG A 189 -2.72 -8.50 7.65
N VAL A 190 -3.44 -7.38 7.50
CA VAL A 190 -3.85 -6.88 6.19
C VAL A 190 -2.66 -6.53 5.33
N GLN A 191 -1.74 -5.72 5.85
CA GLN A 191 -0.58 -5.26 5.12
C GLN A 191 0.36 -6.41 4.76
N LEU A 192 0.69 -7.26 5.73
CA LEU A 192 1.75 -8.27 5.59
C LEU A 192 1.30 -9.50 4.79
N PHE A 193 0.07 -9.95 5.01
CA PHE A 193 -0.42 -11.20 4.41
C PHE A 193 -1.35 -10.97 3.22
N PHE A 194 -1.90 -9.77 3.01
CA PHE A 194 -2.73 -9.51 1.82
C PHE A 194 -2.09 -8.49 0.89
N THR A 195 -1.76 -7.30 1.40
CA THR A 195 -1.27 -6.20 0.56
C THR A 195 0.12 -6.48 0.00
N LEU A 196 1.10 -6.81 0.84
CA LEU A 196 2.48 -7.00 0.39
C LEU A 196 2.62 -8.09 -0.69
N PRO A 197 2.03 -9.30 -0.54
CA PRO A 197 2.03 -10.30 -1.61
C PRO A 197 1.29 -9.83 -2.87
N HIS A 198 0.22 -9.05 -2.72
CA HIS A 198 -0.54 -8.49 -3.84
C HIS A 198 0.29 -7.48 -4.64
N GLU A 199 1.01 -6.57 -3.97
CA GLU A 199 1.92 -5.63 -4.64
C GLU A 199 3.08 -6.36 -5.35
N VAL A 200 3.62 -7.43 -4.75
CA VAL A 200 4.58 -8.32 -5.43
C VAL A 200 3.92 -9.03 -6.62
N GLY A 201 2.64 -9.35 -6.54
CA GLY A 201 1.86 -9.92 -7.65
C GLY A 201 1.74 -8.97 -8.83
N HIS A 202 1.53 -7.67 -8.58
CA HIS A 202 1.60 -6.65 -9.63
C HIS A 202 2.98 -6.57 -10.28
N TRP A 203 4.05 -6.63 -9.50
CA TRP A 203 5.40 -6.73 -10.04
C TRP A 203 5.58 -7.99 -10.89
N ALA A 204 5.14 -9.15 -10.39
CA ALA A 204 5.27 -10.42 -11.10
C ALA A 204 4.53 -10.39 -12.45
N ASP A 205 3.33 -9.81 -12.52
CA ASP A 205 2.58 -9.65 -13.78
C ASP A 205 3.38 -8.79 -14.78
N MET A 206 3.92 -7.66 -14.31
CA MET A 206 4.71 -6.76 -15.15
C MET A 206 6.03 -7.42 -15.58
N TYR A 207 6.72 -8.10 -14.67
CA TYR A 207 7.93 -8.88 -14.92
C TYR A 207 7.73 -9.92 -16.03
N GLU A 208 6.63 -10.69 -15.97
CA GLU A 208 6.36 -11.76 -16.93
C GLU A 208 5.89 -11.22 -18.30
N ASN A 209 5.23 -10.05 -18.34
CA ASN A 209 4.64 -9.51 -19.58
C ASN A 209 5.46 -8.40 -20.24
N VAL A 210 6.40 -7.78 -19.54
CA VAL A 210 7.22 -6.66 -20.03
C VAL A 210 8.69 -6.99 -19.91
N GLU A 211 9.21 -7.22 -18.70
CA GLU A 211 10.65 -7.37 -18.50
C GLU A 211 11.22 -8.63 -19.17
N ILE A 212 10.61 -9.80 -18.94
CA ILE A 212 11.09 -11.06 -19.52
C ILE A 212 11.02 -11.07 -21.06
N PRO A 213 9.91 -10.65 -21.71
CA PRO A 213 9.84 -10.64 -23.17
C PRO A 213 10.79 -9.64 -23.84
N THR A 214 11.29 -8.64 -23.10
CA THR A 214 12.16 -7.57 -23.60
C THR A 214 13.62 -7.80 -23.20
N LEU A 215 13.92 -8.94 -22.55
CA LEU A 215 15.25 -9.33 -22.11
C LEU A 215 16.08 -9.81 -23.31
N ASP A 216 16.74 -8.88 -24.00
CA ASP A 216 17.73 -9.13 -25.05
C ASP A 216 19.10 -8.56 -24.63
N ALA A 217 20.19 -9.13 -25.16
CA ALA A 217 21.56 -8.67 -24.95
C ALA A 217 21.79 -7.24 -25.49
N ASP A 218 21.00 -6.84 -26.49
CA ASP A 218 20.97 -5.49 -27.06
C ASP A 218 19.63 -4.82 -26.72
N PHE A 219 19.44 -4.42 -25.46
CA PHE A 219 18.21 -3.77 -24.97
C PHE A 219 17.70 -2.69 -25.93
N ASP A 220 16.50 -2.91 -26.49
CA ASP A 220 15.79 -1.95 -27.31
C ASP A 220 14.69 -1.27 -26.49
N PHE A 221 14.91 0.00 -26.17
CA PHE A 221 13.95 0.81 -25.43
C PHE A 221 12.59 0.93 -26.13
N GLY A 222 12.55 0.92 -27.47
CA GLY A 222 11.31 0.97 -28.24
C GLY A 222 10.47 -0.29 -28.01
N VAL A 223 11.09 -1.47 -28.06
CA VAL A 223 10.43 -2.76 -27.80
C VAL A 223 9.93 -2.83 -26.35
N TRP A 224 10.73 -2.35 -25.39
CA TRP A 224 10.31 -2.28 -23.99
C TRP A 224 9.11 -1.34 -23.81
N GLN A 225 9.13 -0.15 -24.43
CA GLN A 225 8.04 0.82 -24.35
C GLN A 225 6.74 0.28 -24.96
N GLU A 226 6.81 -0.45 -26.07
CA GLU A 226 5.63 -1.10 -26.67
C GLU A 226 5.05 -2.20 -25.76
N ALA A 227 5.90 -3.01 -25.12
CA ALA A 227 5.46 -4.00 -24.15
C ALA A 227 4.80 -3.34 -22.92
N TRP A 228 5.41 -2.27 -22.42
CA TRP A 228 4.88 -1.44 -21.34
C TRP A 228 3.49 -0.88 -21.69
N ASP A 229 3.35 -0.25 -22.85
CA ASP A 229 2.08 0.34 -23.27
C ASP A 229 0.99 -0.72 -23.44
N ARG A 230 1.32 -1.89 -24.03
CA ARG A 230 0.38 -3.02 -24.12
C ARG A 230 -0.04 -3.54 -22.75
N TYR A 231 0.89 -3.63 -21.79
CA TYR A 231 0.57 -4.04 -20.43
C TYR A 231 -0.43 -3.10 -19.76
N PHE A 232 -0.24 -1.78 -19.87
CA PHE A 232 -1.15 -0.78 -19.30
C PHE A 232 -2.46 -0.59 -20.09
N GLN A 233 -2.53 -1.07 -21.33
CA GLN A 233 -3.78 -1.16 -22.09
C GLN A 233 -4.69 -2.30 -21.63
N ARG A 234 -4.17 -3.29 -20.88
CA ARG A 234 -5.00 -4.36 -20.31
C ARG A 234 -6.05 -3.78 -19.35
N PRO A 235 -7.28 -4.32 -19.32
CA PRO A 235 -8.30 -3.91 -18.36
C PRO A 235 -7.77 -3.99 -16.92
N ASN A 236 -8.07 -2.96 -16.11
CA ASN A 236 -7.59 -2.91 -14.73
C ASN A 236 -7.99 -4.17 -13.94
N GLU A 237 -9.23 -4.62 -14.14
CA GLU A 237 -9.76 -5.84 -13.52
C GLU A 237 -8.88 -7.08 -13.74
N GLN A 238 -8.29 -7.22 -14.94
CA GLN A 238 -7.42 -8.37 -15.23
C GLN A 238 -6.08 -8.30 -14.48
N ARG A 239 -5.52 -7.09 -14.33
CA ARG A 239 -4.26 -6.88 -13.59
C ARG A 239 -4.46 -7.06 -12.09
N GLU A 240 -5.57 -6.54 -11.56
CA GLU A 240 -5.99 -6.76 -10.17
C GLU A 240 -6.25 -8.24 -9.88
N GLU A 241 -6.92 -8.95 -10.80
CA GLU A 241 -7.20 -10.37 -10.62
C GLU A 241 -5.90 -11.21 -10.63
N PHE A 242 -4.93 -10.88 -11.47
CA PHE A 242 -3.61 -11.52 -11.42
C PHE A 242 -2.94 -11.34 -10.06
N ALA A 243 -2.84 -10.09 -9.58
CA ALA A 243 -2.21 -9.78 -8.31
C ALA A 243 -2.91 -10.47 -7.12
N ASN A 244 -4.24 -10.52 -7.13
CA ASN A 244 -5.02 -11.25 -6.13
C ASN A 244 -4.76 -12.76 -6.17
N ARG A 245 -4.79 -13.39 -7.35
CA ARG A 245 -4.49 -14.83 -7.48
C ARG A 245 -3.07 -15.16 -7.02
N TYR A 246 -2.10 -14.32 -7.37
CA TYR A 246 -0.72 -14.47 -6.93
C TYR A 246 -0.62 -14.44 -5.40
N ALA A 247 -1.23 -13.44 -4.77
CA ALA A 247 -1.24 -13.29 -3.31
C ALA A 247 -1.92 -14.48 -2.62
N GLU A 248 -3.11 -14.86 -3.08
CA GLU A 248 -3.87 -15.98 -2.53
C GLU A 248 -3.09 -17.30 -2.61
N ALA A 249 -2.49 -17.59 -3.77
CA ALA A 249 -1.69 -18.79 -3.96
C ALA A 249 -0.43 -18.79 -3.08
N ALA A 250 0.25 -17.65 -2.96
CA ALA A 250 1.42 -17.51 -2.10
C ALA A 250 1.06 -17.75 -0.62
N ILE A 251 0.00 -17.12 -0.14
CA ILE A 251 -0.45 -17.28 1.25
C ILE A 251 -0.96 -18.69 1.54
N ALA A 252 -1.73 -19.29 0.64
CA ALA A 252 -2.20 -20.66 0.81
C ALA A 252 -1.02 -21.63 1.02
N ARG A 253 -0.02 -21.57 0.12
CA ARG A 253 1.20 -22.38 0.22
C ARG A 253 1.99 -22.12 1.50
N LEU A 254 2.14 -20.86 1.90
CA LEU A 254 2.87 -20.51 3.13
C LEU A 254 2.12 -20.94 4.39
N THR A 255 0.78 -20.94 4.35
CA THR A 255 -0.06 -21.43 5.45
C THR A 255 0.03 -22.94 5.58
N GLU A 256 -0.07 -23.67 4.46
CA GLU A 256 0.08 -25.13 4.43
C GLU A 256 1.45 -25.60 4.95
N SER A 257 2.49 -24.81 4.71
CA SER A 257 3.85 -25.09 5.21
C SER A 257 4.12 -24.54 6.62
N GLY A 258 3.11 -23.96 7.30
CA GLY A 258 3.24 -23.44 8.66
C GLY A 258 4.16 -22.21 8.79
N GLN A 259 4.45 -21.52 7.68
CA GLN A 259 5.34 -20.37 7.66
C GLN A 259 4.60 -19.06 7.96
N VAL A 260 3.29 -19.00 7.69
CA VAL A 260 2.38 -17.91 8.06
C VAL A 260 1.09 -18.44 8.70
N PRO A 261 0.43 -17.68 9.60
CA PRO A 261 0.91 -16.41 10.16
C PRO A 261 2.09 -16.64 11.12
N TYR A 262 2.88 -15.60 11.34
CA TYR A 262 3.93 -15.59 12.36
C TYR A 262 3.79 -14.37 13.29
N PRO A 263 4.27 -14.49 14.55
CA PRO A 263 4.26 -13.39 15.51
C PRO A 263 4.95 -12.15 14.97
N ARG A 264 4.56 -10.97 15.45
CA ARG A 264 5.23 -9.71 15.12
C ARG A 264 6.70 -9.79 15.52
N ILE A 265 7.59 -9.39 14.62
CA ILE A 265 9.03 -9.33 14.89
C ILE A 265 9.35 -7.90 15.34
N PHE A 266 9.45 -7.70 16.65
CA PHE A 266 9.74 -6.40 17.23
C PHE A 266 11.00 -6.50 18.08
N ASP A 267 12.12 -6.04 17.53
CA ASP A 267 13.42 -5.99 18.21
C ASP A 267 13.77 -4.53 18.48
N LEU A 268 13.69 -4.13 19.76
CA LEU A 268 13.92 -2.75 20.16
C LEU A 268 15.40 -2.35 20.03
N ASP A 269 16.33 -3.29 20.28
CA ASP A 269 17.75 -3.03 20.18
C ASP A 269 18.12 -2.78 18.72
N GLN A 270 17.63 -3.62 17.81
CA GLN A 270 17.85 -3.41 16.37
C GLN A 270 17.22 -2.10 15.86
N LEU A 271 16.03 -1.74 16.35
CA LEU A 271 15.35 -0.50 16.00
C LEU A 271 16.15 0.73 16.45
N ASN A 272 16.75 0.68 17.64
CA ASN A 272 17.62 1.73 18.15
C ASN A 272 18.92 1.83 17.34
N GLU A 273 19.55 0.69 16.99
CA GLU A 273 20.74 0.65 16.13
C GLU A 273 20.47 1.25 14.75
N ASP A 274 19.28 1.00 14.20
CA ASP A 274 18.81 1.56 12.94
C ASP A 274 18.49 3.06 13.02
N GLY A 275 18.52 3.67 14.21
CA GLY A 275 18.18 5.07 14.44
C GLY A 275 16.71 5.39 14.16
N LEU A 276 15.83 4.41 14.32
CA LEU A 276 14.39 4.56 14.13
C LEU A 276 13.70 4.91 15.45
N ARG A 277 12.52 5.50 15.38
CA ARG A 277 11.75 5.86 16.59
C ARG A 277 10.81 4.72 16.93
N ARG A 278 10.80 4.31 18.20
CA ARG A 278 9.89 3.25 18.68
C ARG A 278 8.43 3.65 18.48
N GLU A 279 8.13 4.93 18.71
CA GLU A 279 6.79 5.50 18.59
C GLU A 279 6.20 5.36 17.18
N ASP A 280 7.03 5.20 16.15
CA ASP A 280 6.57 4.99 14.77
C ASP A 280 5.92 3.61 14.57
N PHE A 281 6.18 2.65 15.48
CA PHE A 281 5.77 1.25 15.33
C PHE A 281 4.88 0.76 16.49
N LEU A 282 4.87 1.44 17.63
CA LEU A 282 4.09 1.04 18.80
C LEU A 282 3.35 2.24 19.42
N PRO A 283 2.05 2.09 19.77
CA PRO A 283 1.32 3.10 20.54
C PRO A 283 1.85 3.20 21.97
N ASP A 284 1.79 4.40 22.55
CA ASP A 284 2.24 4.68 23.93
C ASP A 284 1.56 3.79 24.98
N SER A 285 0.31 3.38 24.75
CA SER A 285 -0.43 2.47 25.63
C SER A 285 0.19 1.08 25.75
N GLU A 286 1.02 0.68 24.78
CA GLU A 286 1.75 -0.59 24.76
C GLU A 286 3.22 -0.42 25.22
N ILE A 287 3.62 0.80 25.62
CA ILE A 287 5.00 1.08 26.05
C ILE A 287 5.25 0.66 27.51
N THR A 288 4.22 0.64 28.34
CA THR A 288 4.33 0.42 29.80
C THR A 288 4.42 -1.04 30.26
N GLU A 289 4.34 -2.03 29.36
CA GLU A 289 4.38 -3.47 29.72
C GLU A 289 5.57 -4.26 29.11
N ALA A 290 6.57 -3.59 28.53
CA ALA A 290 7.78 -4.22 28.01
C ALA A 290 9.02 -3.95 28.89
#